data_AF-A0A2F0AK92-F1
#
_entry.id   AF-A0A2F0AK92-F1
#
_cell.length_a   1.000
_cell.length_b   1.000
_cell.length_c   1.000
_cell.angle_alpha   90.00
_cell.angle_beta   90.00
_cell.angle_gamma   90.00
#
_symmetry.space_group_name_H-M   'P 1'
#
loop_
_entity.id
_entity.type
_entity.pdbx_description
1 polymer ?
#
loop_
_entity_poly.entity_id
_entity_poly.type
_entity_poly.pdbx_seq_one_letter_code
_entity_poly.pdbx_strand_id
1 'polypeptide(L)'
;MNNKVFHNIIFEHLNNIYSYILSPKEINDLTFEVIKLSTNRKVKKNKFLTQEDIILVTYADTIIENNKSSFFVLNKFLKKYIKNIFSTIHILPFFPSSSDGGFSVIDFFLVDKKHGSWNDIKKMSADYKIMVDVVLNHGSKKSKWFKNFLNNKGEGKNFYLNFDKNINVSNVVRARSHKLLQKVSTENGFKYVWCTFSTDQVDFDYRNPKVLLMFLKIIKFILAKGPIVFRMDAVAFLWKRIGSSCVNLDQTHAIIRLIRAFLSKLNSNSLIVTETNLPFHENLSYFGNSDEAHLIYNFSLAPLIINTLIKGDSTAFRRWSMSMPPSRIGASYVNFISNHDGLGIRPLEGILNKKDLNLFLDTLKKFGSKFTFRKYKNTSVVYEANISLVNALSGTIKGKDKYAFKRYICAHSIMLSYEGIPAIYIHSLFGTKNDNLLYKKTNIKRSINRHIYSYMNLEKELKSNNSDLNKVFNNLLELIKIRKKQKAFHPNATQYTLNLGKRFFGLWRQSNDKQQSIFAISNISNMITYLDLTSLNLINTENWFDILSKGNTKIESKNNKLKFLPYQTIWITNYK
;
A
#
# COMPACT_ATOMS: atom_id res chain seq x y z
N MET A 1 21.62 13.10 -17.32
CA MET A 1 22.65 12.10 -16.99
C MET A 1 23.38 11.69 -18.27
N ASN A 2 24.71 11.79 -18.26
CA ASN A 2 25.60 11.34 -19.35
C ASN A 2 25.48 9.82 -19.54
N ASN A 3 25.61 9.31 -20.76
CA ASN A 3 25.53 7.88 -21.07
C ASN A 3 26.63 7.06 -20.39
N LYS A 4 27.85 7.60 -20.26
CA LYS A 4 28.95 6.94 -19.52
C LYS A 4 28.62 6.77 -18.03
N VAL A 5 28.05 7.81 -17.41
CA VAL A 5 27.63 7.76 -15.99
C VAL A 5 26.49 6.75 -15.80
N PHE A 6 25.52 6.72 -16.71
CA PHE A 6 24.44 5.73 -16.65
C PHE A 6 24.94 4.30 -16.85
N HIS A 7 25.88 4.09 -17.75
CA HIS A 7 26.52 2.79 -17.93
C HIS A 7 27.14 2.29 -16.63
N ASN A 8 27.96 3.11 -15.97
CA ASN A 8 28.62 2.73 -14.72
C ASN A 8 27.61 2.41 -13.61
N ILE A 9 26.55 3.20 -13.47
CA ILE A 9 25.49 2.94 -12.47
C ILE A 9 24.81 1.59 -12.72
N ILE A 10 24.46 1.28 -13.97
CA ILE A 10 23.84 0.00 -14.31
C ILE A 10 24.81 -1.16 -14.08
N PHE A 11 26.08 -1.01 -14.47
CA PHE A 11 27.12 -2.00 -14.25
C PHE A 11 27.30 -2.31 -12.76
N GLU A 12 27.44 -1.30 -11.90
CA GLU A 12 27.58 -1.49 -10.45
C GLU A 12 26.38 -2.22 -9.84
N HIS A 13 25.15 -1.86 -10.23
CA HIS A 13 23.97 -2.55 -9.73
C HIS A 13 23.94 -4.01 -10.19
N LEU A 14 24.23 -4.30 -11.45
CA LEU A 14 24.31 -5.68 -11.95
C LEU A 14 25.44 -6.47 -11.29
N ASN A 15 26.59 -5.84 -11.05
CA ASN A 15 27.70 -6.44 -10.33
C ASN A 15 27.30 -6.83 -8.90
N ASN A 16 26.61 -5.95 -8.18
CA ASN A 16 26.10 -6.26 -6.84
C ASN A 16 25.06 -7.40 -6.82
N ILE A 17 24.35 -7.62 -7.93
CA ILE A 17 23.37 -8.71 -8.03
C ILE A 17 24.04 -10.03 -8.44
N TYR A 18 25.01 -10.00 -9.35
CA TYR A 18 25.44 -11.19 -10.11
C TYR A 18 26.93 -11.53 -10.04
N SER A 19 27.78 -10.76 -9.36
CA SER A 19 29.25 -10.98 -9.35
C SER A 19 29.71 -12.36 -8.86
N TYR A 20 28.86 -13.07 -8.11
CA TYR A 20 29.13 -14.43 -7.63
C TYR A 20 28.56 -15.53 -8.54
N ILE A 21 27.91 -15.15 -9.66
CA ILE A 21 27.31 -16.06 -10.65
C ILE A 21 27.93 -15.83 -12.03
N LEU A 22 28.19 -14.57 -12.39
CA LEU A 22 28.62 -14.15 -13.72
C LEU A 22 30.03 -13.55 -13.67
N SER A 23 30.79 -13.75 -14.74
CA SER A 23 32.07 -13.07 -14.96
C SER A 23 31.88 -11.56 -15.22
N PRO A 24 32.91 -10.73 -15.01
CA PRO A 24 32.84 -9.31 -15.33
C PRO A 24 32.45 -9.00 -16.78
N LYS A 25 32.86 -9.87 -17.73
CA LYS A 25 32.49 -9.74 -19.15
C LYS A 25 30.99 -9.96 -19.36
N GLU A 26 30.42 -11.02 -18.79
CA GLU A 26 28.98 -11.30 -18.88
C GLU A 26 28.13 -10.21 -18.22
N ILE A 27 28.61 -9.62 -17.11
CA ILE A 27 27.95 -8.48 -16.47
C ILE A 27 27.98 -7.24 -17.37
N ASN A 28 29.08 -7.02 -18.08
CA ASN A 28 29.19 -5.91 -19.04
C ASN A 28 28.26 -6.12 -20.25
N ASP A 29 28.17 -7.34 -20.78
CA ASP A 29 27.23 -7.67 -21.86
C ASP A 29 25.78 -7.47 -21.42
N LEU A 30 25.43 -7.92 -20.21
CA LEU A 30 24.13 -7.69 -19.59
C LEU A 30 23.84 -6.18 -19.39
N THR A 31 24.87 -5.40 -19.05
CA THR A 31 24.76 -3.94 -18.93
C THR A 31 24.36 -3.31 -20.25
N PHE A 32 24.98 -3.72 -21.37
CA PHE A 32 24.59 -3.25 -22.70
C PHE A 32 23.14 -3.61 -23.06
N GLU A 33 22.68 -4.81 -22.71
CA GLU A 33 21.28 -5.21 -22.93
C GLU A 33 20.30 -4.31 -22.15
N VAL A 34 20.57 -4.03 -20.88
CA VAL A 34 19.75 -3.13 -20.05
C VAL A 34 19.74 -1.71 -20.63
N ILE A 35 20.89 -1.21 -21.07
CA ILE A 35 21.00 0.12 -21.69
C ILE A 35 20.20 0.17 -22.99
N LYS A 36 20.28 -0.85 -23.85
CA LYS A 36 19.48 -0.96 -25.08
C LYS A 36 17.99 -0.99 -24.78
N LEU A 37 17.56 -1.60 -23.68
CA LEU A 37 16.16 -1.51 -23.24
C LEU A 37 15.79 -0.09 -22.78
N SER A 38 16.72 0.68 -22.22
CA SER A 38 16.47 2.03 -21.72
C SER A 38 16.47 3.14 -22.79
N THR A 39 16.77 2.82 -24.06
CA THR A 39 16.72 3.79 -25.15
C THR A 39 15.25 4.01 -25.57
N ASN A 40 14.63 5.09 -25.07
CA ASN A 40 13.61 5.93 -25.73
C ASN A 40 12.96 6.96 -24.77
N ARG A 41 12.40 8.01 -25.40
CA ARG A 41 11.55 9.12 -24.92
C ARG A 41 11.85 9.67 -23.51
N LYS A 42 12.81 10.61 -23.42
CA LYS A 42 12.90 11.52 -22.26
C LYS A 42 11.64 12.39 -22.17
N VAL A 43 10.89 12.26 -21.09
CA VAL A 43 9.84 13.21 -20.70
C VAL A 43 10.48 14.30 -19.82
N LYS A 44 10.04 15.56 -19.97
CA LYS A 44 10.50 16.67 -19.13
C LYS A 44 10.14 16.40 -17.66
N LYS A 45 11.07 16.68 -16.75
CA LYS A 45 10.92 16.46 -15.30
C LYS A 45 9.92 17.46 -14.72
N ASN A 46 8.78 16.97 -14.24
CA ASN A 46 7.76 17.76 -13.53
C ASN A 46 7.51 17.18 -12.13
N LYS A 47 8.57 16.90 -11.37
CA LYS A 47 8.44 16.03 -10.18
C LYS A 47 8.57 16.81 -8.88
N PHE A 48 7.44 17.07 -8.24
CA PHE A 48 7.35 17.19 -6.79
C PHE A 48 6.05 16.54 -6.33
N LEU A 49 6.15 15.66 -5.33
CA LEU A 49 4.99 15.21 -4.58
C LEU A 49 4.43 16.42 -3.82
N THR A 50 3.12 16.56 -3.70
CA THR A 50 2.47 17.70 -3.05
C THR A 50 1.37 17.24 -2.11
N GLN A 51 0.81 18.16 -1.33
CA GLN A 51 -0.37 17.91 -0.49
C GLN A 51 -1.59 17.42 -1.28
N GLU A 52 -1.62 17.65 -2.59
CA GLU A 52 -2.68 17.21 -3.49
C GLU A 52 -2.58 15.74 -3.88
N ASP A 53 -1.41 15.12 -3.69
CA ASP A 53 -1.20 13.71 -4.01
C ASP A 53 -1.94 12.83 -3.00
N ILE A 54 -2.97 12.17 -3.51
CA ILE A 54 -3.80 11.17 -2.82
C ILE A 54 -4.07 10.03 -3.79
N ILE A 55 -4.00 8.81 -3.27
CA ILE A 55 -4.17 7.56 -4.01
C ILE A 55 -5.55 6.95 -3.71
N LEU A 56 -6.29 6.57 -4.75
CA LEU A 56 -7.44 5.68 -4.63
C LEU A 56 -7.02 4.26 -5.02
N VAL A 57 -7.19 3.29 -4.13
CA VAL A 57 -6.90 1.88 -4.38
C VAL A 57 -8.21 1.15 -4.69
N THR A 58 -8.27 0.41 -5.79
CA THR A 58 -9.49 -0.31 -6.21
C THR A 58 -9.16 -1.55 -7.05
N TYR A 59 -10.02 -2.56 -7.01
CA TYR A 59 -10.06 -3.54 -8.10
C TYR A 59 -10.75 -2.91 -9.31
N ALA A 60 -10.40 -3.36 -10.51
CA ALA A 60 -11.04 -2.91 -11.74
C ALA A 60 -12.55 -3.20 -11.73
N ASP A 61 -12.94 -4.32 -11.13
CA ASP A 61 -14.31 -4.85 -11.06
C ASP A 61 -14.98 -4.66 -9.68
N THR A 62 -14.51 -3.73 -8.84
CA THR A 62 -15.24 -3.37 -7.61
C THR A 62 -16.64 -2.81 -7.93
N ILE A 63 -16.80 -2.16 -9.08
CA ILE A 63 -18.08 -1.65 -9.57
C ILE A 63 -18.32 -2.25 -10.95
N ILE A 64 -19.44 -2.96 -11.10
CA ILE A 64 -19.79 -3.67 -12.34
C ILE A 64 -21.13 -3.22 -12.90
N GLU A 65 -21.28 -3.35 -14.20
CA GLU A 65 -22.53 -3.14 -14.94
C GLU A 65 -22.60 -4.25 -16.01
N ASN A 66 -23.76 -4.87 -16.16
CA ASN A 66 -23.91 -6.00 -17.08
C ASN A 66 -23.52 -5.60 -18.51
N ASN A 67 -22.83 -6.50 -19.22
CA ASN A 67 -22.38 -6.31 -20.61
C ASN A 67 -21.44 -5.11 -20.82
N LYS A 68 -20.79 -4.59 -19.77
CA LYS A 68 -19.77 -3.55 -19.87
C LYS A 68 -18.46 -4.04 -19.25
N SER A 69 -17.34 -3.69 -19.88
CA SER A 69 -16.00 -3.97 -19.34
C SER A 69 -15.78 -3.23 -18.02
N SER A 70 -15.07 -3.81 -17.06
CA SER A 70 -14.88 -3.20 -15.74
C SER A 70 -14.22 -1.81 -15.80
N PHE A 71 -13.25 -1.59 -16.69
CA PHE A 71 -12.61 -0.28 -16.85
C PHE A 71 -13.56 0.81 -17.33
N PHE A 72 -14.51 0.48 -18.21
CA PHE A 72 -15.53 1.43 -18.63
C PHE A 72 -16.37 1.90 -17.45
N VAL A 73 -16.84 0.96 -16.62
CA VAL A 73 -17.69 1.26 -15.45
C VAL A 73 -16.90 2.03 -14.39
N LEU A 74 -15.67 1.62 -14.11
CA LEU A 74 -14.78 2.33 -13.19
C LEU A 74 -14.52 3.76 -13.67
N ASN A 75 -14.16 3.96 -14.93
CA ASN A 75 -13.90 5.29 -15.48
C ASN A 75 -15.15 6.18 -15.45
N LYS A 76 -16.33 5.63 -15.76
CA LYS A 76 -17.63 6.32 -15.63
C LYS A 76 -17.86 6.80 -14.18
N PHE A 77 -17.64 5.92 -13.20
CA PHE A 77 -17.73 6.28 -11.78
C PHE A 77 -16.72 7.37 -11.40
N LEU A 78 -15.45 7.22 -11.78
CA LEU A 78 -14.39 8.17 -11.44
C LEU A 78 -14.70 9.57 -11.99
N LYS A 79 -15.11 9.67 -13.26
CA LYS A 79 -15.45 10.96 -13.89
C LYS A 79 -16.66 11.64 -13.26
N LYS A 80 -17.63 10.87 -12.80
CA LYS A 80 -18.88 11.40 -12.24
C LYS A 80 -18.75 11.81 -10.77
N TYR A 81 -18.07 11.00 -9.96
CA TYR A 81 -18.12 11.13 -8.50
C TYR A 81 -16.78 11.50 -7.85
N ILE A 82 -15.66 11.32 -8.55
CA ILE A 82 -14.31 11.36 -7.95
C ILE A 82 -13.39 12.40 -8.60
N LYS A 83 -13.84 13.04 -9.68
CA LYS A 83 -13.07 14.03 -10.45
C LYS A 83 -12.40 15.07 -9.53
N ASN A 84 -11.11 15.31 -9.76
CA ASN A 84 -10.26 16.27 -9.02
C ASN A 84 -10.05 15.96 -7.52
N ILE A 85 -10.53 14.83 -7.00
CA ILE A 85 -10.28 14.42 -5.61
C ILE A 85 -8.94 13.69 -5.52
N PHE A 86 -8.76 12.61 -6.29
CA PHE A 86 -7.56 11.79 -6.26
C PHE A 86 -6.63 12.13 -7.41
N SER A 87 -5.33 12.14 -7.12
CA SER A 87 -4.27 12.36 -8.10
C SER A 87 -3.87 11.06 -8.84
N THR A 88 -4.03 9.93 -8.14
CA THR A 88 -3.48 8.64 -8.52
C THR A 88 -4.53 7.56 -8.29
N ILE A 89 -4.73 6.69 -9.28
CA ILE A 89 -5.59 5.51 -9.18
C ILE A 89 -4.70 4.28 -9.20
N HIS A 90 -4.63 3.57 -8.09
CA HIS A 90 -4.04 2.24 -8.01
C HIS A 90 -5.10 1.21 -8.36
N ILE A 91 -4.99 0.69 -9.58
CA ILE A 91 -5.81 -0.41 -10.05
C ILE A 91 -5.05 -1.70 -9.71
N LEU A 92 -5.62 -2.46 -8.78
CA LEU A 92 -5.11 -3.78 -8.38
C LEU A 92 -5.05 -4.72 -9.60
N PRO A 93 -4.29 -5.83 -9.53
CA PRO A 93 -3.87 -6.55 -10.74
C PRO A 93 -5.04 -6.92 -11.64
N PHE A 94 -4.97 -6.47 -12.89
CA PHE A 94 -5.99 -6.64 -13.93
C PHE A 94 -5.48 -7.49 -15.11
N PHE A 95 -4.31 -8.09 -14.95
CA PHE A 95 -3.77 -9.06 -15.90
C PHE A 95 -4.59 -10.36 -15.84
N PRO A 96 -4.62 -11.16 -16.92
CA PRO A 96 -5.11 -12.53 -16.84
C PRO A 96 -4.41 -13.26 -15.68
N SER A 97 -5.19 -13.90 -14.81
CA SER A 97 -4.68 -14.54 -13.59
C SER A 97 -5.48 -15.79 -13.25
N SER A 98 -4.86 -16.69 -12.49
CA SER A 98 -5.49 -17.97 -12.11
C SER A 98 -6.05 -18.00 -10.69
N SER A 99 -5.57 -17.14 -9.80
CA SER A 99 -5.96 -17.09 -8.39
C SER A 99 -5.51 -15.80 -7.69
N ASP A 100 -5.73 -15.74 -6.36
CA ASP A 100 -5.32 -14.67 -5.44
C ASP A 100 -5.78 -13.26 -5.84
N GLY A 101 -6.97 -13.15 -6.46
CA GLY A 101 -7.53 -11.87 -6.86
C GLY A 101 -6.64 -11.07 -7.80
N GLY A 102 -5.98 -11.73 -8.75
CA GLY A 102 -5.13 -11.06 -9.75
C GLY A 102 -3.63 -11.28 -9.54
N PHE A 103 -3.19 -11.65 -8.35
CA PHE A 103 -1.75 -11.74 -8.03
C PHE A 103 -1.07 -13.02 -8.55
N SER A 104 -1.82 -14.04 -8.94
CA SER A 104 -1.26 -15.19 -9.69
C SER A 104 -1.33 -14.93 -11.21
N VAL A 105 -0.41 -14.09 -11.71
CA VAL A 105 -0.44 -13.58 -13.09
C VAL A 105 -0.08 -14.66 -14.12
N ILE A 106 -0.90 -14.80 -15.16
CA ILE A 106 -0.71 -15.71 -16.30
C ILE A 106 0.09 -15.02 -17.42
N ASP A 107 -0.23 -13.76 -17.74
CA ASP A 107 0.44 -12.99 -18.80
C ASP A 107 0.48 -11.50 -18.46
N PHE A 108 1.68 -10.94 -18.30
CA PHE A 108 1.92 -9.54 -17.96
C PHE A 108 1.72 -8.56 -19.13
N PHE A 109 1.66 -9.04 -20.37
CA PHE A 109 1.51 -8.19 -21.55
C PHE A 109 0.05 -7.96 -21.95
N LEU A 110 -0.89 -8.68 -21.35
CA LEU A 110 -2.32 -8.63 -21.64
C LEU A 110 -3.11 -7.98 -20.50
N VAL A 111 -4.27 -7.42 -20.86
CA VAL A 111 -5.33 -7.09 -19.90
C VAL A 111 -6.33 -8.23 -19.93
N ASP A 112 -6.86 -8.65 -18.77
CA ASP A 112 -7.95 -9.62 -18.74
C ASP A 112 -9.16 -9.05 -19.49
N LYS A 113 -9.69 -9.82 -20.46
CA LYS A 113 -10.78 -9.39 -21.34
C LYS A 113 -12.01 -8.91 -20.58
N LYS A 114 -12.27 -9.43 -19.37
CA LYS A 114 -13.40 -8.98 -18.53
C LYS A 114 -13.25 -7.50 -18.11
N HIS A 115 -12.00 -7.03 -17.96
CA HIS A 115 -11.71 -5.67 -17.53
C HIS A 115 -11.66 -4.68 -18.70
N GLY A 116 -11.17 -5.11 -19.86
CA GLY A 116 -11.09 -4.29 -21.07
C GLY A 116 -9.74 -4.43 -21.78
N SER A 117 -9.13 -3.31 -22.15
CA SER A 117 -7.89 -3.27 -22.92
C SER A 117 -6.89 -2.24 -22.38
N TRP A 118 -5.65 -2.30 -22.87
CA TRP A 118 -4.65 -1.26 -22.61
C TRP A 118 -5.09 0.13 -23.10
N ASN A 119 -5.98 0.23 -24.08
CA ASN A 119 -6.49 1.51 -24.56
C ASN A 119 -7.33 2.21 -23.49
N ASP A 120 -8.07 1.44 -22.68
CA ASP A 120 -8.88 1.98 -21.58
C ASP A 120 -7.99 2.55 -20.47
N ILE A 121 -6.92 1.82 -20.12
CA ILE A 121 -5.88 2.31 -19.20
C ILE A 121 -5.23 3.59 -19.73
N LYS A 122 -4.90 3.63 -21.02
CA LYS A 122 -4.29 4.82 -21.65
C LYS A 122 -5.23 6.03 -21.58
N LYS A 123 -6.53 5.84 -21.79
CA LYS A 123 -7.55 6.90 -21.62
C LYS A 123 -7.61 7.39 -20.18
N MET A 124 -7.63 6.48 -19.19
CA MET A 124 -7.63 6.86 -17.76
C MET A 124 -6.34 7.58 -17.35
N SER A 125 -5.20 7.26 -17.99
CA SER A 125 -3.90 7.88 -17.74
C SER A 125 -3.83 9.36 -18.20
N ALA A 126 -4.82 9.85 -18.96
CA ALA A 126 -4.94 11.26 -19.30
C ALA A 126 -5.48 12.10 -18.13
N ASP A 127 -6.30 11.49 -17.27
CA ASP A 127 -6.98 12.17 -16.15
C ASP A 127 -6.26 11.90 -14.81
N TYR A 128 -5.53 10.79 -14.67
CA TYR A 128 -4.91 10.35 -13.42
C TYR A 128 -3.53 9.74 -13.62
N LYS A 129 -2.68 9.81 -12.58
CA LYS A 129 -1.51 8.92 -12.49
C LYS A 129 -2.01 7.50 -12.27
N ILE A 130 -1.76 6.58 -13.20
CA ILE A 130 -2.13 5.17 -13.00
C ILE A 130 -1.00 4.43 -12.28
N MET A 131 -1.37 3.79 -11.17
CA MET A 131 -0.55 2.88 -10.40
C MET A 131 -0.98 1.44 -10.68
N VAL A 132 0.01 0.58 -10.95
CA VAL A 132 -0.18 -0.83 -11.31
C VAL A 132 0.77 -1.72 -10.55
N ASP A 133 0.31 -2.92 -10.22
CA ASP A 133 1.12 -3.98 -9.63
C ASP A 133 2.05 -4.62 -10.65
N VAL A 134 3.34 -4.67 -10.32
CA VAL A 134 4.33 -5.50 -10.99
C VAL A 134 4.63 -6.65 -10.03
N VAL A 135 4.00 -7.80 -10.29
CA VAL A 135 4.20 -9.02 -9.49
C VAL A 135 5.54 -9.65 -9.86
N LEU A 136 6.60 -9.12 -9.24
CA LEU A 136 7.98 -9.47 -9.55
C LEU A 136 8.36 -10.86 -9.07
N ASN A 137 7.84 -11.30 -7.93
CA ASN A 137 8.37 -12.49 -7.25
C ASN A 137 7.98 -13.81 -7.90
N HIS A 138 6.76 -13.91 -8.44
CA HIS A 138 6.17 -15.19 -8.84
C HIS A 138 5.19 -15.04 -10.01
N GLY A 139 4.96 -16.15 -10.70
CA GLY A 139 3.98 -16.25 -11.78
C GLY A 139 3.05 -17.45 -11.59
N SER A 140 1.93 -17.44 -12.30
CA SER A 140 0.96 -18.53 -12.28
C SER A 140 1.54 -19.83 -12.85
N LYS A 141 1.19 -20.97 -12.23
CA LYS A 141 1.37 -22.31 -12.82
C LYS A 141 0.66 -22.51 -14.15
N LYS A 142 -0.35 -21.68 -14.46
CA LYS A 142 -1.07 -21.72 -15.74
C LYS A 142 -0.44 -20.84 -16.82
N SER A 143 0.68 -20.16 -16.53
CA SER A 143 1.37 -19.31 -17.48
C SER A 143 2.07 -20.11 -18.59
N LYS A 144 2.28 -19.45 -19.74
CA LYS A 144 3.07 -20.02 -20.85
C LYS A 144 4.51 -20.32 -20.41
N TRP A 145 5.11 -19.45 -19.59
CA TRP A 145 6.45 -19.68 -19.06
C TRP A 145 6.52 -20.93 -18.20
N PHE A 146 5.52 -21.19 -17.34
CA PHE A 146 5.53 -22.40 -16.52
C PHE A 146 5.33 -23.66 -17.37
N LYS A 147 4.43 -23.62 -18.36
CA LYS A 147 4.30 -24.70 -19.36
C LYS A 147 5.63 -24.98 -20.08
N ASN A 148 6.35 -23.93 -20.46
CA ASN A 148 7.67 -24.00 -21.08
C ASN A 148 8.73 -24.58 -20.13
N PHE A 149 8.65 -24.31 -18.83
CA PHE A 149 9.50 -24.91 -17.81
C PHE A 149 9.24 -26.41 -17.66
N LEU A 150 7.98 -26.84 -17.61
CA LEU A 150 7.63 -28.27 -17.54
C LEU A 150 8.12 -29.03 -18.78
N ASN A 151 8.06 -28.39 -19.95
CA ASN A 151 8.45 -28.99 -21.23
C ASN A 151 9.89 -28.69 -21.66
N ASN A 152 10.70 -28.06 -20.79
CA ASN A 152 12.08 -27.64 -21.08
C ASN A 152 12.28 -26.92 -22.45
N LYS A 153 11.30 -26.15 -22.94
CA LYS A 153 11.31 -25.57 -24.29
C LYS A 153 10.73 -24.16 -24.34
N GLY A 154 11.26 -23.33 -25.23
CA GLY A 154 10.80 -21.94 -25.43
C GLY A 154 11.22 -20.95 -24.35
N GLU A 155 10.77 -19.71 -24.48
CA GLU A 155 11.04 -18.64 -23.53
C GLU A 155 10.42 -18.94 -22.15
N GLY A 156 11.16 -18.69 -21.07
CA GLY A 156 10.69 -18.96 -19.71
C GLY A 156 10.97 -20.38 -19.20
N LYS A 157 11.53 -21.27 -20.04
CA LYS A 157 11.85 -22.65 -19.64
C LYS A 157 12.77 -22.79 -18.41
N ASN A 158 13.54 -21.74 -18.10
CA ASN A 158 14.47 -21.68 -16.98
C ASN A 158 14.18 -20.48 -16.05
N PHE A 159 12.95 -19.98 -16.01
CA PHE A 159 12.59 -18.83 -15.17
C PHE A 159 12.18 -19.20 -13.74
N TYR A 160 11.89 -20.47 -13.45
CA TYR A 160 11.34 -20.87 -12.15
C TYR A 160 12.36 -21.48 -11.22
N LEU A 161 12.30 -21.05 -9.97
CA LEU A 161 13.17 -21.52 -8.91
C LEU A 161 12.79 -22.96 -8.53
N ASN A 162 13.79 -23.84 -8.55
CA ASN A 162 13.65 -25.23 -8.13
C ASN A 162 14.93 -25.69 -7.43
N PHE A 163 14.76 -26.64 -6.52
CA PHE A 163 15.84 -27.24 -5.73
C PHE A 163 15.61 -28.75 -5.60
N ASP A 164 16.57 -29.44 -5.01
CA ASP A 164 16.37 -30.82 -4.57
C ASP A 164 15.32 -30.93 -3.46
N LYS A 165 14.61 -32.07 -3.43
CA LYS A 165 13.56 -32.37 -2.45
C LYS A 165 13.98 -32.12 -0.99
N ASN A 166 15.25 -32.42 -0.70
CA ASN A 166 15.79 -32.49 0.66
C ASN A 166 16.59 -31.23 1.05
N ILE A 167 16.53 -30.15 0.25
CA ILE A 167 17.25 -28.91 0.55
C ILE A 167 16.83 -28.35 1.92
N ASN A 168 17.80 -27.89 2.71
CA ASN A 168 17.51 -27.36 4.03
C ASN A 168 16.90 -25.96 3.94
N VAL A 169 15.61 -25.85 4.30
CA VAL A 169 14.83 -24.60 4.33
C VAL A 169 14.47 -24.15 5.75
N SER A 170 15.16 -24.65 6.78
CA SER A 170 14.85 -24.36 8.19
C SER A 170 14.93 -22.87 8.53
N ASN A 171 15.87 -22.16 7.91
CA ASN A 171 16.13 -20.73 8.17
C ASN A 171 15.20 -19.79 7.39
N VAL A 172 14.42 -20.31 6.44
CA VAL A 172 13.57 -19.51 5.55
C VAL A 172 12.36 -18.94 6.31
N VAL A 173 12.09 -17.65 6.13
CA VAL A 173 10.88 -17.02 6.65
C VAL A 173 9.66 -17.47 5.84
N ARG A 174 8.66 -18.06 6.50
CA ARG A 174 7.49 -18.64 5.86
C ARG A 174 6.28 -17.73 5.95
N ALA A 175 5.84 -17.20 4.80
CA ALA A 175 4.62 -16.40 4.69
C ALA A 175 3.33 -17.22 4.88
N ARG A 176 3.40 -18.54 4.67
CA ARG A 176 2.26 -19.47 4.67
C ARG A 176 2.63 -20.83 5.27
N SER A 177 1.62 -21.56 5.74
CA SER A 177 1.80 -22.84 6.47
C SER A 177 2.08 -24.06 5.58
N HIS A 178 1.56 -24.07 4.34
CA HIS A 178 1.77 -25.15 3.36
C HIS A 178 3.25 -25.36 3.01
N LYS A 179 3.66 -26.57 2.60
CA LYS A 179 5.06 -26.89 2.23
C LYS A 179 5.60 -25.92 1.17
N LEU A 180 6.86 -25.52 1.32
CA LEU A 180 7.50 -24.53 0.43
C LEU A 180 7.84 -25.11 -0.94
N LEU A 181 8.36 -26.33 -0.96
CA LEU A 181 8.68 -27.06 -2.18
C LEU A 181 7.49 -27.88 -2.65
N GLN A 182 7.14 -27.71 -3.92
CA GLN A 182 6.03 -28.40 -4.58
C GLN A 182 6.56 -29.30 -5.69
N LYS A 183 6.23 -30.60 -5.62
CA LYS A 183 6.62 -31.58 -6.64
C LYS A 183 5.86 -31.32 -7.94
N VAL A 184 6.57 -31.30 -9.06
CA VAL A 184 5.99 -31.17 -10.41
C VAL A 184 6.66 -32.16 -11.38
N SER A 185 5.90 -32.62 -12.37
CA SER A 185 6.41 -33.50 -13.43
C SER A 185 6.92 -32.66 -14.60
N THR A 186 8.14 -32.91 -15.08
CA THR A 186 8.73 -32.24 -16.24
C THR A 186 9.19 -33.28 -17.27
N GLU A 187 9.46 -32.88 -18.51
CA GLU A 187 10.01 -33.76 -19.55
C GLU A 187 11.33 -34.43 -19.10
N ASN A 188 12.09 -33.80 -18.20
CA ASN A 188 13.35 -34.33 -17.66
C ASN A 188 13.17 -34.99 -16.27
N GLY A 189 11.97 -35.46 -15.94
CA GLY A 189 11.65 -36.07 -14.64
C GLY A 189 11.08 -35.09 -13.60
N PHE A 190 11.04 -35.51 -12.34
CA PHE A 190 10.43 -34.70 -11.28
C PHE A 190 11.32 -33.55 -10.83
N LYS A 191 10.73 -32.36 -10.65
CA LYS A 191 11.37 -31.19 -10.03
C LYS A 191 10.57 -30.71 -8.82
N TYR A 192 11.23 -29.99 -7.92
CA TYR A 192 10.59 -29.38 -6.74
C TYR A 192 10.68 -27.86 -6.85
N VAL A 193 9.58 -27.24 -7.25
CA VAL A 193 9.51 -25.78 -7.44
C VAL A 193 9.19 -25.06 -6.14
N TRP A 194 9.72 -23.85 -6.00
CA TRP A 194 9.51 -23.01 -4.82
C TRP A 194 8.20 -22.23 -4.91
N CYS A 195 7.39 -22.27 -3.85
CA CYS A 195 6.11 -21.56 -3.76
C CYS A 195 5.99 -20.84 -2.41
N THR A 196 6.29 -19.54 -2.38
CA THR A 196 6.28 -18.74 -1.14
C THR A 196 4.85 -18.49 -0.63
N PHE A 197 3.89 -18.29 -1.54
CA PHE A 197 2.53 -17.85 -1.23
C PHE A 197 1.48 -18.96 -1.39
N SER A 198 1.04 -19.25 -2.60
CA SER A 198 0.15 -20.39 -2.86
C SER A 198 0.86 -21.41 -3.73
N THR A 199 0.32 -22.63 -3.76
CA THR A 199 0.80 -23.66 -4.69
C THR A 199 0.51 -23.32 -6.14
N ASP A 200 -0.25 -22.28 -6.46
CA ASP A 200 -0.49 -21.79 -7.83
C ASP A 200 0.51 -20.69 -8.25
N GLN A 201 1.21 -20.10 -7.27
CA GLN A 201 2.19 -19.03 -7.45
C GLN A 201 3.60 -19.61 -7.33
N VAL A 202 4.29 -19.76 -8.46
CA VAL A 202 5.66 -20.31 -8.49
C VAL A 202 6.66 -19.18 -8.59
N ASP A 203 7.61 -19.16 -7.66
CA ASP A 203 8.62 -18.12 -7.55
C ASP A 203 9.59 -18.16 -8.74
N PHE A 204 9.90 -16.98 -9.28
CA PHE A 204 10.90 -16.80 -10.31
C PHE A 204 12.32 -16.89 -9.72
N ASP A 205 13.24 -17.41 -10.54
CA ASP A 205 14.66 -17.53 -10.24
C ASP A 205 15.45 -16.32 -10.74
N TYR A 206 15.58 -15.30 -9.90
CA TYR A 206 16.34 -14.08 -10.24
C TYR A 206 17.85 -14.30 -10.36
N ARG A 207 18.38 -15.48 -9.99
CA ARG A 207 19.76 -15.89 -10.29
C ARG A 207 20.00 -15.98 -11.80
N ASN A 208 18.94 -16.25 -12.56
CA ASN A 208 18.96 -16.19 -14.02
C ASN A 208 18.75 -14.74 -14.49
N PRO A 209 19.76 -14.06 -15.08
CA PRO A 209 19.64 -12.66 -15.50
C PRO A 209 18.55 -12.42 -16.57
N LYS A 210 18.12 -13.47 -17.30
CA LYS A 210 17.02 -13.37 -18.27
C LYS A 210 15.68 -13.05 -17.59
N VAL A 211 15.49 -13.44 -16.33
CA VAL A 211 14.29 -13.08 -15.54
C VAL A 211 14.27 -11.57 -15.30
N LEU A 212 15.38 -10.99 -14.83
CA LEU A 212 15.49 -9.55 -14.63
C LEU A 212 15.24 -8.78 -15.93
N LEU A 213 15.88 -9.18 -17.03
CA LEU A 213 15.67 -8.56 -18.35
C LEU A 213 14.21 -8.63 -18.80
N MET A 214 13.53 -9.76 -18.57
CA MET A 214 12.12 -9.90 -18.91
C MET A 214 11.25 -8.91 -18.12
N PHE A 215 11.50 -8.74 -16.82
CA PHE A 215 10.74 -7.78 -16.02
C PHE A 215 11.04 -6.33 -16.39
N LEU A 216 12.27 -5.99 -16.79
CA LEU A 216 12.57 -4.67 -17.35
C LEU A 216 11.81 -4.42 -18.67
N LYS A 217 11.68 -5.45 -19.53
CA LYS A 217 10.83 -5.39 -20.74
C LYS A 217 9.35 -5.18 -20.40
N ILE A 218 8.82 -5.89 -19.40
CA ILE A 218 7.45 -5.72 -18.92
C ILE A 218 7.24 -4.30 -18.39
N ILE A 219 8.12 -3.80 -17.53
CA ILE A 219 8.02 -2.45 -16.97
C ILE A 219 8.06 -1.40 -18.09
N LYS A 220 8.96 -1.53 -19.07
CA LYS A 220 9.01 -0.66 -20.26
C LYS A 220 7.72 -0.72 -21.06
N PHE A 221 7.18 -1.92 -21.28
CA PHE A 221 5.93 -2.12 -22.01
C PHE A 221 4.77 -1.44 -21.30
N ILE A 222 4.59 -1.70 -20.01
CA ILE A 222 3.54 -1.09 -19.17
C ILE A 222 3.68 0.43 -19.20
N LEU A 223 4.89 0.97 -19.00
CA LEU A 223 5.16 2.41 -19.07
C LEU A 223 4.68 3.02 -20.40
N ALA A 224 4.92 2.33 -21.52
CA ALA A 224 4.49 2.77 -22.85
C ALA A 224 2.96 2.73 -23.03
N LYS A 225 2.22 2.00 -22.18
CA LYS A 225 0.75 1.94 -22.20
C LYS A 225 0.08 3.04 -21.36
N GLY A 226 0.82 3.76 -20.53
CA GLY A 226 0.28 4.90 -19.76
C GLY A 226 0.63 4.92 -18.27
N PRO A 227 0.60 3.78 -17.54
CA PRO A 227 0.95 3.76 -16.12
C PRO A 227 2.36 4.29 -15.84
N ILE A 228 2.47 5.10 -14.78
CA ILE A 228 3.75 5.72 -14.37
C ILE A 228 4.14 5.39 -12.93
N VAL A 229 3.24 4.79 -12.14
CA VAL A 229 3.52 4.38 -10.77
C VAL A 229 3.51 2.85 -10.71
N PHE A 230 4.59 2.26 -10.21
CA PHE A 230 4.78 0.81 -10.21
C PHE A 230 4.84 0.29 -8.78
N ARG A 231 3.85 -0.49 -8.37
CA ARG A 231 3.84 -1.22 -7.09
C ARG A 231 4.62 -2.52 -7.24
N MET A 232 5.74 -2.65 -6.55
CA MET A 232 6.55 -3.87 -6.52
C MET A 232 5.98 -4.80 -5.48
N ASP A 233 5.15 -5.74 -5.93
CA ASP A 233 4.49 -6.72 -5.07
C ASP A 233 5.45 -7.81 -4.60
N ALA A 234 5.32 -8.21 -3.33
CA ALA A 234 6.12 -9.28 -2.72
C ALA A 234 7.64 -9.11 -2.88
N VAL A 235 8.10 -7.86 -3.00
CA VAL A 235 9.48 -7.53 -3.39
C VAL A 235 10.51 -8.08 -2.39
N ALA A 236 10.16 -8.19 -1.12
CA ALA A 236 11.04 -8.72 -0.09
C ALA A 236 11.53 -10.15 -0.34
N PHE A 237 10.76 -10.95 -1.09
CA PHE A 237 11.05 -12.36 -1.35
C PHE A 237 11.82 -12.58 -2.67
N LEU A 238 12.25 -11.51 -3.35
CA LEU A 238 12.79 -11.59 -4.71
C LEU A 238 14.03 -12.47 -4.84
N TRP A 239 14.94 -12.41 -3.87
CA TRP A 239 16.18 -13.19 -3.86
C TRP A 239 16.18 -14.32 -2.83
N LYS A 240 16.76 -15.47 -3.20
CA LYS A 240 16.73 -16.70 -2.41
C LYS A 240 18.14 -17.24 -2.22
N ARG A 241 18.59 -17.32 -0.96
CA ARG A 241 19.89 -17.86 -0.57
C ARG A 241 19.69 -18.88 0.54
N ILE A 242 20.00 -20.15 0.25
CA ILE A 242 19.88 -21.24 1.22
C ILE A 242 20.77 -20.94 2.43
N GLY A 243 20.28 -21.27 3.63
CA GLY A 243 20.89 -20.89 4.90
C GLY A 243 20.51 -19.50 5.42
N SER A 244 19.85 -18.65 4.62
CA SER A 244 19.34 -17.33 5.05
C SER A 244 17.81 -17.31 5.24
N SER A 245 17.28 -16.15 5.60
CA SER A 245 15.83 -15.89 5.69
C SER A 245 15.11 -15.91 4.33
N CYS A 246 15.84 -15.70 3.22
CA CYS A 246 15.29 -15.42 1.88
C CYS A 246 14.32 -14.22 1.85
N VAL A 247 14.52 -13.25 2.75
CA VAL A 247 13.72 -12.01 2.84
C VAL A 247 14.68 -10.84 3.01
N ASN A 248 14.46 -9.75 2.26
CA ASN A 248 15.27 -8.51 2.28
C ASN A 248 16.78 -8.73 2.07
N LEU A 249 17.16 -9.63 1.15
CA LEU A 249 18.58 -9.81 0.84
C LEU A 249 19.12 -8.64 -0.01
N ASP A 250 20.43 -8.41 0.04
CA ASP A 250 21.08 -7.27 -0.64
C ASP A 250 20.80 -7.23 -2.15
N GLN A 251 20.67 -8.40 -2.80
CA GLN A 251 20.33 -8.50 -4.21
C GLN A 251 18.92 -7.98 -4.49
N THR A 252 17.96 -8.16 -3.57
CA THR A 252 16.62 -7.58 -3.68
C THR A 252 16.71 -6.06 -3.76
N HIS A 253 17.45 -5.44 -2.84
CA HIS A 253 17.68 -4.00 -2.79
C HIS A 253 18.39 -3.50 -4.07
N ALA A 254 19.43 -4.21 -4.51
CA ALA A 254 20.16 -3.86 -5.74
C ALA A 254 19.27 -3.93 -7.01
N ILE A 255 18.35 -4.90 -7.10
CA ILE A 255 17.38 -4.98 -8.20
C ILE A 255 16.45 -3.75 -8.20
N ILE A 256 16.00 -3.28 -7.02
CA ILE A 256 15.12 -2.11 -6.93
C ILE A 256 15.86 -0.83 -7.35
N ARG A 257 17.12 -0.66 -6.92
CA ARG A 257 17.97 0.45 -7.39
C ARG A 257 18.15 0.43 -8.90
N LEU A 258 18.39 -0.75 -9.48
CA LEU A 258 18.49 -0.93 -10.93
C LEU A 258 17.19 -0.53 -11.63
N ILE A 259 16.03 -1.00 -11.15
CA ILE A 259 14.73 -0.64 -11.72
C ILE A 259 14.48 0.86 -11.60
N ARG A 260 14.88 1.51 -10.50
CA ARG A 260 14.80 2.97 -10.34
C ARG A 260 15.66 3.72 -11.34
N ALA A 261 16.92 3.31 -11.52
CA ALA A 261 17.82 3.91 -12.50
C ALA A 261 17.26 3.74 -13.93
N PHE A 262 16.77 2.54 -14.25
CA PHE A 262 16.14 2.21 -15.52
C PHE A 262 14.90 3.07 -15.80
N LEU A 263 13.96 3.16 -14.85
CA LEU A 263 12.77 4.01 -14.97
C LEU A 263 13.13 5.49 -15.05
N SER A 264 14.11 5.96 -14.28
CA SER A 264 14.55 7.37 -14.32
C SER A 264 15.10 7.77 -15.69
N LYS A 265 15.71 6.83 -16.42
CA LYS A 265 16.16 7.03 -17.80
C LYS A 265 15.00 7.10 -18.80
N LEU A 266 13.98 6.25 -18.62
CA LEU A 266 12.81 6.17 -19.51
C LEU A 266 11.77 7.28 -19.26
N ASN A 267 11.47 7.58 -18.00
CA ASN A 267 10.51 8.60 -17.60
C ASN A 267 10.83 9.06 -16.17
N SER A 268 11.35 10.29 -16.04
CA SER A 268 11.72 10.85 -14.73
C SER A 268 10.54 11.01 -13.77
N ASN A 269 9.31 11.05 -14.29
CA ASN A 269 8.10 11.18 -13.48
C ASN A 269 7.62 9.84 -12.91
N SER A 270 8.20 8.71 -13.34
CA SER A 270 7.82 7.39 -12.83
C SER A 270 8.14 7.22 -11.35
N LEU A 271 7.25 6.57 -10.60
CA LEU A 271 7.38 6.31 -9.18
C LEU A 271 7.43 4.80 -8.93
N ILE A 272 8.20 4.40 -7.94
CA ILE A 272 8.24 3.02 -7.44
C ILE A 272 7.65 3.03 -6.04
N VAL A 273 6.68 2.15 -5.83
CA VAL A 273 6.08 1.86 -4.52
C VAL A 273 6.49 0.45 -4.14
N THR A 274 7.15 0.24 -3.01
CA THR A 274 7.41 -1.13 -2.52
C THR A 274 6.35 -1.55 -1.52
N GLU A 275 5.92 -2.81 -1.63
CA GLU A 275 5.09 -3.43 -0.62
C GLU A 275 5.90 -4.41 0.23
N THR A 276 6.03 -4.06 1.51
CA THR A 276 6.78 -4.85 2.49
C THR A 276 6.06 -4.86 3.83
N ASN A 277 5.22 -5.88 4.04
CA ASN A 277 4.54 -6.14 5.32
C ASN A 277 5.50 -6.76 6.36
N LEU A 278 6.52 -5.99 6.70
CA LEU A 278 7.63 -6.37 7.57
C LEU A 278 7.67 -5.46 8.81
N PRO A 279 8.42 -5.85 9.86
CA PRO A 279 8.72 -4.95 10.96
C PRO A 279 9.27 -3.61 10.46
N PHE A 280 9.00 -2.57 11.24
CA PHE A 280 9.18 -1.18 10.83
C PHE A 280 10.57 -0.85 10.27
N HIS A 281 11.66 -1.25 10.95
CA HIS A 281 13.04 -0.96 10.50
C HIS A 281 13.38 -1.62 9.16
N GLU A 282 12.89 -2.84 8.92
CA GLU A 282 13.08 -3.54 7.65
C GLU A 282 12.36 -2.83 6.50
N ASN A 283 11.14 -2.33 6.74
CA ASN A 283 10.37 -1.59 5.74
C ASN A 283 11.07 -0.28 5.31
N LEU A 284 11.71 0.43 6.25
CA LEU A 284 12.43 1.68 5.98
C LEU A 284 13.64 1.50 5.06
N SER A 285 14.28 0.33 5.09
CA SER A 285 15.47 0.05 4.27
C SER A 285 15.20 0.20 2.76
N TYR A 286 13.95 0.05 2.33
CA TYR A 286 13.53 0.19 0.93
C TYR A 286 13.50 1.63 0.40
N PHE A 287 13.71 2.64 1.24
CA PHE A 287 14.06 3.97 0.74
C PHE A 287 15.50 4.01 0.19
N GLY A 288 16.37 3.09 0.63
CA GLY A 288 17.79 3.10 0.36
C GLY A 288 18.44 4.40 0.80
N ASN A 289 19.44 4.85 0.04
CA ASN A 289 20.01 6.19 0.17
C ASN A 289 19.23 7.21 -0.67
N SER A 290 17.90 7.12 -0.62
CA SER A 290 16.99 7.81 -1.55
C SER A 290 17.21 7.41 -3.00
N ASP A 291 17.62 6.16 -3.26
CA ASP A 291 17.94 5.59 -4.56
C ASP A 291 17.19 4.26 -4.85
N GLU A 292 16.29 3.82 -3.95
CA GLU A 292 15.42 2.64 -4.13
C GLU A 292 13.95 3.02 -4.38
N ALA A 293 13.02 2.69 -3.49
CA ALA A 293 11.63 3.08 -3.66
C ALA A 293 11.49 4.61 -3.53
N HIS A 294 10.55 5.18 -4.28
CA HIS A 294 10.10 6.54 -4.00
C HIS A 294 9.10 6.51 -2.85
N LEU A 295 8.29 5.46 -2.81
CA LEU A 295 7.17 5.33 -1.90
C LEU A 295 7.23 3.97 -1.19
N ILE A 296 6.99 3.93 0.11
CA ILE A 296 6.87 2.67 0.87
C ILE A 296 5.56 2.67 1.65
N TYR A 297 4.88 1.53 1.73
CA TYR A 297 3.65 1.41 2.52
C TYR A 297 3.93 1.50 4.02
N ASN A 298 3.08 2.24 4.74
CA ASN A 298 3.15 2.33 6.20
C ASN A 298 2.21 1.31 6.87
N PHE A 299 2.62 0.05 6.89
CA PHE A 299 1.80 -1.07 7.37
C PHE A 299 1.46 -1.03 8.87
N SER A 300 2.28 -0.36 9.70
CA SER A 300 2.00 -0.23 11.13
C SER A 300 0.86 0.76 11.42
N LEU A 301 0.58 1.70 10.52
CA LEU A 301 -0.39 2.77 10.75
C LEU A 301 -1.82 2.24 10.95
N ALA A 302 -2.30 1.39 10.04
CA ALA A 302 -3.65 0.83 10.08
C ALA A 302 -3.96 0.13 11.42
N PRO A 303 -3.19 -0.89 11.86
CA PRO A 303 -3.53 -1.61 13.08
C PRO A 303 -3.34 -0.74 14.34
N LEU A 304 -2.40 0.21 14.35
CA LEU A 304 -2.19 1.10 15.49
C LEU A 304 -3.32 2.13 15.66
N ILE A 305 -3.81 2.71 14.57
CA ILE A 305 -4.98 3.62 14.62
C ILE A 305 -6.20 2.86 15.12
N ILE A 306 -6.47 1.66 14.56
CA ILE A 306 -7.62 0.85 14.99
C ILE A 306 -7.48 0.49 16.48
N ASN A 307 -6.31 -0.01 16.91
CA ASN A 307 -6.05 -0.34 18.31
C ASN A 307 -6.27 0.87 19.23
N THR A 308 -5.76 2.05 18.85
CA THR A 308 -5.90 3.30 19.61
C THR A 308 -7.35 3.66 19.82
N LEU A 309 -8.16 3.62 18.76
CA LEU A 309 -9.57 4.02 18.80
C LEU A 309 -10.47 3.01 19.50
N ILE A 310 -10.19 1.70 19.40
CA ILE A 310 -11.00 0.70 20.11
C ILE A 310 -10.62 0.60 21.60
N LYS A 311 -9.37 0.89 21.95
CA LYS A 311 -8.88 0.87 23.34
C LYS A 311 -9.16 2.20 24.06
N GLY A 312 -9.22 3.32 23.34
CA GLY A 312 -9.31 4.64 23.95
C GLY A 312 -7.99 5.08 24.60
N ASP A 313 -6.85 4.60 24.09
CA ASP A 313 -5.51 4.89 24.61
C ASP A 313 -4.50 5.08 23.46
N SER A 314 -3.96 6.30 23.33
CA SER A 314 -2.99 6.67 22.30
C SER A 314 -1.54 6.34 22.64
N THR A 315 -1.23 5.80 23.82
CA THR A 315 0.16 5.66 24.31
C THR A 315 1.07 4.89 23.35
N ALA A 316 0.62 3.72 22.88
CA ALA A 316 1.43 2.89 21.97
C ALA A 316 1.61 3.55 20.59
N PHE A 317 0.53 4.13 20.06
CA PHE A 317 0.56 4.81 18.77
C PHE A 317 1.40 6.09 18.81
N ARG A 318 1.29 6.89 19.87
CA ARG A 318 2.12 8.07 20.11
C ARG A 318 3.60 7.70 20.20
N ARG A 319 3.96 6.69 21.01
CA ARG A 319 5.36 6.24 21.14
C ARG A 319 5.93 5.81 19.79
N TRP A 320 5.19 5.01 19.03
CA TRP A 320 5.59 4.62 17.68
C TRP A 320 5.72 5.82 16.74
N SER A 321 4.74 6.74 16.77
CA SER A 321 4.72 7.95 15.95
C SER A 321 5.90 8.88 16.24
N MET A 322 6.33 8.98 17.51
CA MET A 322 7.52 9.73 17.92
C MET A 322 8.84 9.07 17.51
N SER A 323 8.85 7.75 17.30
CA SER A 323 10.04 7.01 16.85
C SER A 323 10.20 6.95 15.33
N MET A 324 9.20 7.45 14.58
CA MET A 324 9.16 7.31 13.13
C MET A 324 10.05 8.37 12.47
N PRO A 325 11.06 8.01 11.65
CA PRO A 325 11.90 9.01 11.04
C PRO A 325 11.14 9.71 9.90
N PRO A 326 11.37 11.02 9.71
CA PRO A 326 10.78 11.73 8.59
C PRO A 326 11.29 11.15 7.27
N SER A 327 10.43 11.16 6.27
CA SER A 327 10.79 10.77 4.91
C SER A 327 11.74 11.81 4.28
N ARG A 328 12.74 11.33 3.54
CA ARG A 328 13.67 12.20 2.81
C ARG A 328 12.96 12.86 1.63
N ILE A 329 13.44 14.05 1.21
CA ILE A 329 12.88 14.79 0.07
C ILE A 329 12.83 13.90 -1.18
N GLY A 330 11.65 13.85 -1.82
CA GLY A 330 11.43 13.04 -3.02
C GLY A 330 11.09 11.58 -2.74
N ALA A 331 11.07 11.17 -1.46
CA ALA A 331 10.51 9.92 -0.98
C ALA A 331 9.35 10.19 -0.01
N SER A 332 8.45 9.24 0.19
CA SER A 332 7.31 9.42 1.10
C SER A 332 6.72 8.09 1.56
N TYR A 333 6.13 8.08 2.75
CA TYR A 333 5.24 7.00 3.16
C TYR A 333 3.95 7.01 2.35
N VAL A 334 3.35 5.82 2.17
CA VAL A 334 1.98 5.62 1.70
C VAL A 334 1.14 5.19 2.89
N ASN A 335 0.31 6.10 3.38
CA ASN A 335 -0.49 5.92 4.58
C ASN A 335 -1.87 5.39 4.21
N PHE A 336 -2.22 4.22 4.73
CA PHE A 336 -3.53 3.60 4.53
C PHE A 336 -4.02 3.00 5.84
N ILE A 337 -5.34 2.87 5.97
CA ILE A 337 -5.99 2.24 7.14
C ILE A 337 -6.88 1.05 6.77
N SER A 338 -7.01 0.77 5.47
CA SER A 338 -7.65 -0.42 4.91
C SER A 338 -7.06 -0.68 3.51
N ASN A 339 -7.06 -1.94 3.08
CA ASN A 339 -6.60 -2.34 1.76
C ASN A 339 -7.35 -3.61 1.31
N HIS A 340 -6.93 -4.20 0.19
CA HIS A 340 -7.49 -5.42 -0.39
C HIS A 340 -7.10 -6.71 0.37
N ASP A 341 -6.08 -6.65 1.21
CA ASP A 341 -5.64 -7.74 2.05
C ASP A 341 -6.27 -7.65 3.44
N GLY A 342 -5.94 -8.60 4.32
CA GLY A 342 -6.29 -8.48 5.73
C GLY A 342 -5.37 -7.48 6.44
N LEU A 343 -5.81 -6.98 7.58
CA LEU A 343 -4.98 -6.15 8.46
C LEU A 343 -3.78 -6.96 8.96
N GLY A 344 -2.58 -6.60 8.51
CA GLY A 344 -1.33 -7.26 8.90
C GLY A 344 -1.05 -7.10 10.39
N ILE A 345 -0.65 -8.18 11.05
CA ILE A 345 -0.36 -8.19 12.49
C ILE A 345 1.13 -8.08 12.79
N ARG A 346 2.00 -8.57 11.88
CA ARG A 346 3.46 -8.45 12.02
C ARG A 346 3.97 -7.02 12.28
N PRO A 347 3.42 -5.96 11.65
CA PRO A 347 3.87 -4.59 11.87
C PRO A 347 3.66 -4.08 13.31
N LEU A 348 2.96 -4.83 14.16
CA LEU A 348 2.77 -4.53 15.59
C LEU A 348 3.83 -5.19 16.49
N GLU A 349 4.66 -6.10 15.96
CA GLU A 349 5.74 -6.76 16.68
C GLU A 349 6.73 -5.72 17.22
N GLY A 350 7.05 -5.79 18.52
CA GLY A 350 7.89 -4.79 19.21
C GLY A 350 7.18 -3.49 19.60
N ILE A 351 5.95 -3.25 19.13
CA ILE A 351 5.19 -2.02 19.45
C ILE A 351 4.14 -2.29 20.53
N LEU A 352 3.31 -3.31 20.35
CA LEU A 352 2.31 -3.74 21.33
C LEU A 352 2.86 -4.88 22.20
N ASN A 353 2.58 -4.82 23.50
CA ASN A 353 2.83 -5.95 24.38
C ASN A 353 1.82 -7.08 24.10
N LYS A 354 2.10 -8.30 24.59
CA LYS A 354 1.26 -9.49 24.35
C LYS A 354 -0.19 -9.30 24.85
N LYS A 355 -0.39 -8.64 25.99
CA LYS A 355 -1.72 -8.40 26.57
C LYS A 355 -2.57 -7.51 25.68
N ASP A 356 -2.00 -6.40 25.21
CA ASP A 356 -2.65 -5.46 24.31
C ASP A 356 -2.92 -6.08 22.93
N LEU A 357 -1.98 -6.87 22.41
CA LEU A 357 -2.16 -7.60 21.16
C LEU A 357 -3.31 -8.61 21.25
N ASN A 358 -3.39 -9.39 22.32
CA ASN A 358 -4.47 -10.36 22.52
C ASN A 358 -5.83 -9.65 22.62
N LEU A 359 -5.92 -8.57 23.43
CA LEU A 359 -7.14 -7.79 23.55
C LEU A 359 -7.59 -7.19 22.20
N PHE A 360 -6.64 -6.71 21.40
CA PHE A 360 -6.89 -6.20 20.06
C PHE A 360 -7.48 -7.29 19.16
N LEU A 361 -6.83 -8.46 19.09
CA LEU A 361 -7.27 -9.59 18.27
C LEU A 361 -8.64 -10.11 18.72
N ASP A 362 -8.87 -10.27 20.01
CA ASP A 362 -10.17 -10.73 20.55
C ASP A 362 -11.29 -9.75 20.19
N THR A 363 -11.03 -8.45 20.24
CA THR A 363 -12.00 -7.42 19.85
C THR A 363 -12.31 -7.51 18.35
N LEU A 364 -11.29 -7.63 17.49
CA LEU A 364 -11.52 -7.82 16.05
C LEU A 364 -12.30 -9.11 15.75
N LYS A 365 -12.02 -10.20 16.48
CA LYS A 365 -12.76 -11.47 16.36
C LYS A 365 -14.24 -11.28 16.69
N LYS A 366 -14.56 -10.57 17.79
CA LYS A 366 -15.93 -10.22 18.18
C LYS A 366 -16.65 -9.35 17.15
N PHE A 367 -15.91 -8.53 16.39
CA PHE A 367 -16.47 -7.74 15.28
C PHE A 367 -16.53 -8.46 13.94
N GLY A 368 -16.22 -9.77 13.91
CA GLY A 368 -16.42 -10.63 12.77
C GLY A 368 -15.18 -10.84 11.90
N SER A 369 -13.98 -10.53 12.42
CA SER A 369 -12.73 -10.82 11.72
C SER A 369 -12.54 -12.32 11.48
N LYS A 370 -11.93 -12.66 10.34
CA LYS A 370 -11.42 -14.02 10.06
C LYS A 370 -9.90 -13.98 10.02
N PHE A 371 -9.23 -14.81 10.82
CA PHE A 371 -7.77 -14.81 10.90
C PHE A 371 -7.12 -15.77 9.92
N THR A 372 -6.06 -15.33 9.24
CA THR A 372 -5.07 -16.19 8.59
C THR A 372 -3.87 -16.35 9.51
N PHE A 373 -3.14 -17.45 9.39
CA PHE A 373 -2.05 -17.80 10.31
C PHE A 373 -0.76 -18.06 9.55
N ARG A 374 0.37 -17.74 10.19
CA ARG A 374 1.72 -18.08 9.74
C ARG A 374 2.41 -19.01 10.74
N LYS A 375 3.45 -19.71 10.28
CA LYS A 375 4.30 -20.55 11.14
C LYS A 375 5.38 -19.69 11.80
N TYR A 376 5.59 -19.84 13.11
CA TYR A 376 6.65 -19.16 13.86
C TYR A 376 7.14 -20.05 15.01
N LYS A 377 8.43 -20.40 15.02
CA LYS A 377 9.07 -21.24 16.05
C LYS A 377 8.18 -22.42 16.51
N ASN A 378 7.73 -23.23 15.54
CA ASN A 378 6.83 -24.38 15.71
C ASN A 378 5.37 -24.09 16.14
N THR A 379 4.98 -22.84 16.35
CA THR A 379 3.60 -22.44 16.66
C THR A 379 2.93 -21.75 15.47
N SER A 380 1.59 -21.63 15.51
CA SER A 380 0.82 -20.83 14.56
C SER A 380 0.42 -19.51 15.21
N VAL A 381 0.77 -18.40 14.60
CA VAL A 381 0.42 -17.04 15.06
C VAL A 381 -0.42 -16.33 14.02
N VAL A 382 -1.30 -15.42 14.45
CA VAL A 382 -2.14 -14.63 13.53
C VAL A 382 -1.24 -13.81 12.61
N TYR A 383 -1.46 -13.95 11.31
CA TYR A 383 -0.76 -13.22 10.27
C TYR A 383 -1.57 -11.99 9.84
N GLU A 384 -2.84 -12.20 9.49
CA GLU A 384 -3.76 -11.13 9.10
C GLU A 384 -5.13 -11.29 9.77
N ALA A 385 -5.75 -10.15 10.07
CA ALA A 385 -7.14 -10.02 10.44
C ALA A 385 -7.97 -9.55 9.25
N ASN A 386 -8.77 -10.45 8.66
CA ASN A 386 -9.62 -10.14 7.51
C ASN A 386 -10.95 -9.57 8.00
N ILE A 387 -11.09 -8.25 7.90
CA ILE A 387 -12.23 -7.47 8.40
C ILE A 387 -12.29 -6.16 7.62
N SER A 388 -13.50 -5.66 7.33
CA SER A 388 -13.69 -4.30 6.83
C SER A 388 -13.39 -3.26 7.92
N LEU A 389 -12.95 -2.07 7.51
CA LEU A 389 -12.64 -1.00 8.46
C LEU A 389 -13.88 -0.56 9.27
N VAL A 390 -15.07 -0.56 8.65
CA VAL A 390 -16.32 -0.24 9.33
C VAL A 390 -16.61 -1.23 10.45
N ASN A 391 -16.45 -2.53 10.21
CA ASN A 391 -16.62 -3.54 11.25
C ASN A 391 -15.55 -3.43 12.34
N ALA A 392 -14.29 -3.22 11.98
CA ALA A 392 -13.18 -3.06 12.93
C ALA A 392 -13.40 -1.88 13.89
N LEU A 393 -14.06 -0.81 13.42
CA LEU A 393 -14.40 0.39 14.19
C LEU A 393 -15.88 0.43 14.63
N SER A 394 -16.57 -0.71 14.68
CA SER A 394 -17.97 -0.78 15.11
C SER A 394 -18.16 -0.63 16.62
N GLY A 395 -17.11 -0.87 17.42
CA GLY A 395 -17.15 -0.84 18.88
C GLY A 395 -15.79 -0.66 19.54
N THR A 396 -15.75 -0.55 20.85
CA THR A 396 -14.52 -0.56 21.64
C THR A 396 -14.23 -1.95 22.18
N ILE A 397 -13.18 -2.11 22.98
CA ILE A 397 -12.92 -3.32 23.76
C ILE A 397 -14.11 -3.72 24.68
N LYS A 398 -15.03 -2.78 24.96
CA LYS A 398 -16.26 -3.02 25.74
C LYS A 398 -17.45 -3.51 24.90
N GLY A 399 -17.32 -3.57 23.57
CA GLY A 399 -18.39 -3.95 22.64
C GLY A 399 -18.80 -2.83 21.69
N LYS A 400 -19.82 -3.11 20.86
CA LYS A 400 -20.39 -2.17 19.89
C LYS A 400 -21.04 -0.98 20.59
N ASP A 401 -20.96 0.21 19.98
CA ASP A 401 -21.53 1.44 20.53
C ASP A 401 -22.05 2.37 19.43
N LYS A 402 -22.69 3.48 19.84
CA LYS A 402 -23.27 4.50 18.93
C LYS A 402 -22.23 5.38 18.22
N TYR A 403 -20.94 5.24 18.53
CA TYR A 403 -19.88 6.13 18.04
C TYR A 403 -19.12 5.58 16.83
N ALA A 404 -19.56 4.45 16.25
CA ALA A 404 -18.89 3.80 15.12
C ALA A 404 -18.57 4.78 13.97
N PHE A 405 -19.55 5.57 13.52
CA PHE A 405 -19.34 6.56 12.45
C PHE A 405 -18.32 7.65 12.84
N LYS A 406 -18.40 8.19 14.05
CA LYS A 406 -17.45 9.21 14.53
C LYS A 406 -16.03 8.65 14.63
N ARG A 407 -15.87 7.42 15.14
CA ARG A 407 -14.58 6.71 15.15
C ARG A 407 -14.04 6.48 13.76
N TYR A 408 -14.91 6.13 12.82
CA TYR A 408 -14.54 5.90 11.43
C TYR A 408 -13.98 7.17 10.77
N ILE A 409 -14.64 8.32 10.95
CA ILE A 409 -14.16 9.61 10.45
C ILE A 409 -12.89 10.07 11.19
N CYS A 410 -12.81 9.85 12.51
CA CYS A 410 -11.61 10.13 13.31
C CYS A 410 -10.39 9.37 12.78
N ALA A 411 -10.53 8.07 12.47
CA ALA A 411 -9.45 7.25 11.89
C ALA A 411 -8.92 7.84 10.58
N HIS A 412 -9.82 8.26 9.69
CA HIS A 412 -9.43 8.91 8.42
C HIS A 412 -8.81 10.28 8.64
N SER A 413 -9.30 11.07 9.60
CA SER A 413 -8.74 12.39 9.92
C SER A 413 -7.32 12.29 10.48
N ILE A 414 -7.05 11.29 11.30
CA ILE A 414 -5.68 10.98 11.76
C ILE A 414 -4.81 10.59 10.56
N MET A 415 -5.24 9.65 9.72
CA MET A 415 -4.47 9.20 8.55
C MET A 415 -4.21 10.36 7.56
N LEU A 416 -5.20 11.21 7.32
CA LEU A 416 -5.14 12.36 6.40
C LEU A 416 -4.34 13.54 6.96
N SER A 417 -3.98 13.57 8.23
CA SER A 417 -3.08 14.60 8.79
C SER A 417 -1.64 14.12 8.92
N TYR A 418 -1.41 12.82 8.79
CA TYR A 418 -0.11 12.19 8.95
C TYR A 418 0.85 12.51 7.78
N GLU A 419 2.15 12.58 8.07
CA GLU A 419 3.23 12.75 7.09
C GLU A 419 3.20 11.62 6.06
N GLY A 420 3.11 11.98 4.78
CA GLY A 420 3.07 11.07 3.65
C GLY A 420 1.85 11.24 2.74
N ILE A 421 1.71 10.31 1.80
CA ILE A 421 0.63 10.26 0.80
C ILE A 421 -0.49 9.35 1.32
N PRO A 422 -1.73 9.85 1.48
CA PRO A 422 -2.85 9.02 1.85
C PRO A 422 -3.27 8.11 0.69
N ALA A 423 -3.50 6.84 0.99
CA ALA A 423 -4.10 5.86 0.10
C ALA A 423 -5.43 5.38 0.69
N ILE A 424 -6.52 5.73 0.00
CA ILE A 424 -7.88 5.37 0.37
C ILE A 424 -8.27 4.14 -0.43
N TYR A 425 -8.67 3.07 0.25
CA TYR A 425 -9.29 1.93 -0.40
C TYR A 425 -10.73 2.27 -0.78
N ILE A 426 -11.18 1.90 -1.98
CA ILE A 426 -12.51 2.28 -2.49
C ILE A 426 -13.66 1.87 -1.56
N HIS A 427 -13.53 0.74 -0.87
CA HIS A 427 -14.50 0.30 0.14
C HIS A 427 -14.58 1.23 1.36
N SER A 428 -13.51 1.96 1.65
CA SER A 428 -13.54 2.99 2.68
C SER A 428 -14.40 4.19 2.28
N LEU A 429 -14.43 4.55 0.98
CA LEU A 429 -15.32 5.61 0.47
C LEU A 429 -16.79 5.24 0.60
N PHE A 430 -17.10 3.96 0.46
CA PHE A 430 -18.48 3.47 0.53
C PHE A 430 -18.92 3.06 1.93
N GLY A 431 -18.01 3.04 2.91
CA GLY A 431 -18.31 2.46 4.22
C GLY A 431 -18.73 0.99 4.13
N THR A 432 -18.11 0.23 3.23
CA THR A 432 -18.46 -1.18 2.98
C THR A 432 -18.23 -2.00 4.24
N LYS A 433 -19.26 -2.75 4.65
CA LYS A 433 -19.22 -3.71 5.77
C LYS A 433 -18.66 -5.06 5.31
N ASN A 434 -18.43 -5.97 6.26
CA ASN A 434 -17.99 -7.33 5.96
C ASN A 434 -18.95 -8.05 5.00
N ASP A 435 -18.44 -8.47 3.84
CA ASP A 435 -19.19 -9.29 2.89
C ASP A 435 -19.09 -10.78 3.24
N ASN A 436 -19.94 -11.19 4.20
CA ASN A 436 -20.02 -12.58 4.63
C ASN A 436 -20.59 -13.50 3.55
N LEU A 437 -21.37 -12.98 2.59
CA LEU A 437 -21.94 -13.78 1.50
C LEU A 437 -20.85 -14.14 0.49
N LEU A 438 -20.05 -13.18 0.07
CA LEU A 438 -18.91 -13.43 -0.82
C LEU A 438 -17.86 -14.32 -0.14
N TYR A 439 -17.61 -14.13 1.15
CA TYR A 439 -16.77 -15.05 1.92
C TYR A 439 -17.30 -16.49 1.89
N LYS A 440 -18.59 -16.71 2.18
CA LYS A 440 -19.20 -18.05 2.12
C LYS A 440 -19.11 -18.66 0.73
N LYS A 441 -19.34 -17.86 -0.32
CA LYS A 441 -19.27 -18.31 -1.72
C LYS A 441 -17.86 -18.70 -2.17
N THR A 442 -16.85 -17.92 -1.76
CA THR A 442 -15.46 -18.10 -2.23
C THR A 442 -14.61 -18.97 -1.30
N ASN A 443 -15.02 -19.10 -0.04
CA ASN A 443 -14.22 -19.67 1.06
C ASN A 443 -12.84 -19.00 1.26
N ILE A 444 -12.65 -17.80 0.72
CA ILE A 444 -11.41 -17.02 0.85
C ILE A 444 -11.63 -15.91 1.87
N LYS A 445 -10.90 -15.92 2.99
CA LYS A 445 -11.08 -14.97 4.11
C LYS A 445 -10.97 -13.50 3.68
N ARG A 446 -10.06 -13.17 2.76
CA ARG A 446 -9.88 -11.82 2.18
C ARG A 446 -11.08 -11.34 1.35
N SER A 447 -12.00 -12.21 0.97
CA SER A 447 -13.22 -11.78 0.26
C SER A 447 -14.15 -10.93 1.12
N ILE A 448 -13.99 -10.96 2.45
CA ILE A 448 -14.78 -10.15 3.39
C ILE A 448 -14.72 -8.65 3.11
N ASN A 449 -13.60 -8.16 2.58
CA ASN A 449 -13.36 -6.74 2.28
C ASN A 449 -13.18 -6.49 0.77
N ARG A 450 -13.85 -7.27 -0.08
CA ARG A 450 -13.77 -7.18 -1.55
C ARG A 450 -15.16 -7.23 -2.20
N HIS A 451 -16.15 -6.57 -1.59
CA HIS A 451 -17.52 -6.54 -2.10
C HIS A 451 -17.56 -6.02 -3.55
N ILE A 452 -18.50 -6.52 -4.35
CA ILE A 452 -18.70 -6.07 -5.73
C ILE A 452 -20.04 -5.36 -5.81
N TYR A 453 -20.00 -4.08 -6.19
CA TYR A 453 -21.18 -3.24 -6.33
C TYR A 453 -21.73 -3.29 -7.76
N SER A 454 -23.05 -3.46 -7.89
CA SER A 454 -23.75 -3.07 -9.12
C SER A 454 -23.74 -1.54 -9.23
N TYR A 455 -23.31 -1.01 -10.38
CA TYR A 455 -23.25 0.43 -10.64
C TYR A 455 -24.59 1.12 -10.39
N MET A 456 -25.70 0.50 -10.81
CA MET A 456 -27.04 1.04 -10.62
C MET A 456 -27.42 1.17 -9.13
N ASN A 457 -27.12 0.14 -8.33
CA ASN A 457 -27.44 0.14 -6.90
C ASN A 457 -26.54 1.11 -6.13
N LEU A 458 -25.24 1.12 -6.45
CA LEU A 458 -24.30 2.08 -5.87
C LEU A 458 -24.72 3.52 -6.18
N GLU A 459 -25.13 3.80 -7.42
CA GLU A 459 -25.58 5.12 -7.82
C GLU A 459 -26.86 5.55 -7.07
N LYS A 460 -27.80 4.63 -6.82
CA LYS A 460 -28.99 4.89 -5.99
C LYS A 460 -28.60 5.26 -4.55
N GLU A 461 -27.70 4.50 -3.95
CA GLU A 461 -27.23 4.76 -2.58
C GLU A 461 -26.46 6.09 -2.49
N LEU A 462 -25.62 6.40 -3.47
CA LEU A 462 -24.87 7.66 -3.52
C LEU A 462 -25.77 8.89 -3.69
N LYS A 463 -26.97 8.75 -4.28
CA LYS A 463 -27.92 9.86 -4.42
C LYS A 463 -28.87 10.00 -3.22
N SER A 464 -28.96 9.00 -2.35
CA SER A 464 -29.86 9.01 -1.21
C SER A 464 -29.22 9.69 0.01
N ASN A 465 -29.73 10.86 0.41
CA ASN A 465 -29.24 11.62 1.58
C ASN A 465 -29.33 10.84 2.90
N ASN A 466 -30.23 9.86 2.98
CA ASN A 466 -30.40 9.03 4.18
C ASN A 466 -29.46 7.82 4.23
N SER A 467 -28.79 7.48 3.12
CA SER A 467 -27.88 6.34 3.05
C SER A 467 -26.60 6.56 3.89
N ASP A 468 -26.22 5.56 4.69
CA ASP A 468 -24.93 5.54 5.38
C ASP A 468 -23.76 5.66 4.39
N LEU A 469 -23.89 5.06 3.19
CA LEU A 469 -22.90 5.13 2.13
C LEU A 469 -22.70 6.56 1.65
N ASN A 470 -23.79 7.28 1.32
CA ASN A 470 -23.71 8.70 0.93
C ASN A 470 -23.07 9.57 2.02
N LYS A 471 -23.45 9.35 3.29
CA LYS A 471 -22.88 10.10 4.42
C LYS A 471 -21.38 9.87 4.55
N VAL A 472 -20.92 8.61 4.53
CA VAL A 472 -19.49 8.28 4.57
C VAL A 472 -18.76 8.89 3.38
N PHE A 473 -19.30 8.70 2.17
CA PHE A 473 -18.72 9.17 0.93
C PHE A 473 -18.48 10.68 0.95
N ASN A 474 -19.53 11.46 1.24
CA ASN A 474 -19.44 12.92 1.26
C ASN A 474 -18.51 13.44 2.36
N ASN A 475 -18.55 12.86 3.57
CA ASN A 475 -17.66 13.28 4.66
C ASN A 475 -16.19 13.04 4.32
N LEU A 476 -15.86 11.89 3.73
CA LEU A 476 -14.48 11.58 3.33
C LEU A 476 -14.01 12.46 2.16
N LEU A 477 -14.86 12.70 1.17
CA LEU A 477 -14.52 13.61 0.07
C LEU A 477 -14.25 15.02 0.57
N GLU A 478 -15.07 15.52 1.51
CA GLU A 478 -14.88 16.87 2.05
C GLU A 478 -13.60 16.98 2.86
N LEU A 479 -13.33 16.01 3.74
CA LEU A 479 -12.09 15.95 4.51
C LEU A 479 -10.84 15.91 3.60
N ILE A 480 -10.92 15.16 2.50
CA ILE A 480 -9.87 15.13 1.47
C ILE A 480 -9.70 16.50 0.81
N LYS A 481 -10.79 17.15 0.38
CA LYS A 481 -10.72 18.49 -0.24
C LYS A 481 -10.09 19.51 0.69
N ILE A 482 -10.45 19.49 1.98
CA ILE A 482 -9.85 20.36 3.00
C ILE A 482 -8.34 20.09 3.09
N ARG A 483 -7.93 18.82 3.21
CA ARG A 483 -6.50 18.43 3.27
C ARG A 483 -5.71 18.98 2.08
N LYS A 484 -6.21 18.80 0.86
CA LYS A 484 -5.50 19.18 -0.38
C LYS A 484 -5.17 20.67 -0.47
N LYS A 485 -5.95 21.52 0.21
CA LYS A 485 -5.70 22.97 0.24
C LYS A 485 -4.57 23.38 1.19
N GLN A 486 -4.14 22.47 2.08
CA GLN A 486 -3.19 22.81 3.13
C GLN A 486 -1.76 22.44 2.76
N LYS A 487 -0.91 23.44 2.52
CA LYS A 487 0.53 23.25 2.26
C LYS A 487 1.24 22.51 3.39
N ALA A 488 0.80 22.68 4.64
CA ALA A 488 1.36 21.96 5.79
C ALA A 488 1.17 20.43 5.72
N PHE A 489 0.23 19.94 4.89
CA PHE A 489 0.07 18.50 4.65
C PHE A 489 0.88 17.98 3.47
N HIS A 490 1.82 18.76 2.93
CA HIS A 490 2.79 18.28 1.94
C HIS A 490 3.49 16.99 2.46
N PRO A 491 3.74 15.97 1.62
CA PRO A 491 4.28 14.69 2.08
C PRO A 491 5.61 14.78 2.82
N ASN A 492 6.48 15.72 2.45
CA ASN A 492 7.74 16.01 3.15
C ASN A 492 7.69 17.25 4.07
N ALA A 493 6.50 17.78 4.38
CA ALA A 493 6.37 18.86 5.37
C ALA A 493 6.61 18.34 6.78
N THR A 494 7.26 19.16 7.60
CA THR A 494 7.64 18.85 8.97
C THR A 494 6.46 18.32 9.77
N GLN A 495 6.70 17.28 10.56
CA GLN A 495 5.75 16.70 11.49
C GLN A 495 6.37 16.53 12.87
N TYR A 496 5.61 16.89 13.90
CA TYR A 496 5.90 16.53 15.29
C TYR A 496 4.70 15.85 15.92
N THR A 497 4.95 14.75 16.63
CA THR A 497 3.90 14.07 17.40
C THR A 497 3.78 14.73 18.77
N LEU A 498 2.56 15.15 19.13
CA LEU A 498 2.28 15.86 20.38
C LEU A 498 2.05 14.88 21.54
N ASN A 499 2.49 15.25 22.74
CA ASN A 499 2.24 14.49 23.97
C ASN A 499 1.06 15.07 24.76
N LEU A 500 -0.15 14.73 24.33
CA LEU A 500 -1.42 15.27 24.89
C LEU A 500 -2.11 14.30 25.86
N GLY A 501 -1.35 13.39 26.50
CA GLY A 501 -1.89 12.35 27.38
C GLY A 501 -2.53 11.17 26.65
N LYS A 502 -3.31 10.33 27.36
CA LYS A 502 -3.82 9.06 26.83
C LYS A 502 -5.03 9.20 25.92
N ARG A 503 -5.88 10.21 26.13
CA ARG A 503 -7.19 10.36 25.48
C ARG A 503 -7.14 11.19 24.19
N PHE A 504 -6.01 11.82 23.92
CA PHE A 504 -5.76 12.56 22.69
C PHE A 504 -4.64 11.91 21.90
N PHE A 505 -4.76 11.98 20.58
CA PHE A 505 -3.63 11.87 19.67
C PHE A 505 -3.54 13.18 18.89
N GLY A 506 -2.32 13.69 18.69
CA GLY A 506 -2.13 14.99 18.04
C GLY A 506 -0.83 15.05 17.25
N LEU A 507 -0.88 15.78 16.14
CA LEU A 507 0.27 16.10 15.30
C LEU A 507 0.34 17.62 15.11
N TRP A 508 1.55 18.17 15.14
CA TRP A 508 1.84 19.47 14.57
C TRP A 508 2.48 19.28 13.20
N ARG A 509 1.93 19.94 12.18
CA ARG A 509 2.46 19.98 10.81
C ARG A 509 2.84 21.40 10.46
N GLN A 510 3.99 21.59 9.81
CA GLN A 510 4.43 22.90 9.32
C GLN A 510 4.80 22.81 7.84
N SER A 511 4.28 23.73 7.03
CA SER A 511 4.60 23.81 5.60
C SER A 511 6.09 24.05 5.35
N ASN A 512 6.60 23.62 4.19
CA ASN A 512 8.01 23.74 3.85
C ASN A 512 8.50 25.20 3.84
N ASP A 513 7.63 26.14 3.50
CA ASP A 513 7.88 27.59 3.55
C ASP A 513 7.71 28.19 4.97
N LYS A 514 7.36 27.37 5.96
CA LYS A 514 7.11 27.70 7.37
C LYS A 514 5.97 28.70 7.62
N GLN A 515 5.18 29.04 6.61
CA GLN A 515 4.08 30.00 6.73
C GLN A 515 2.82 29.42 7.37
N GLN A 516 2.55 28.13 7.14
CA GLN A 516 1.38 27.46 7.66
C GLN A 516 1.75 26.43 8.73
N SER A 517 1.08 26.52 9.87
CA SER A 517 1.07 25.51 10.93
C SER A 517 -0.33 24.91 11.07
N ILE A 518 -0.38 23.60 11.30
CA ILE A 518 -1.62 22.87 11.61
C ILE A 518 -1.39 21.96 12.82
N PHE A 519 -2.20 22.14 13.86
CA PHE A 519 -2.34 21.19 14.96
C PHE A 519 -3.54 20.30 14.69
N ALA A 520 -3.29 19.08 14.22
CA ALA A 520 -4.32 18.07 13.96
C ALA A 520 -4.52 17.22 15.21
N ILE A 521 -5.63 17.41 15.91
CA ILE A 521 -5.86 16.81 17.23
C ILE A 521 -7.16 16.01 17.22
N SER A 522 -7.09 14.79 17.71
CA SER A 522 -8.21 13.86 17.79
C SER A 522 -8.43 13.41 19.23
N ASN A 523 -9.64 13.60 19.75
CA ASN A 523 -10.09 12.82 20.90
C ASN A 523 -10.25 11.37 20.44
N ILE A 524 -9.57 10.43 21.09
CA ILE A 524 -9.63 9.01 20.71
C ILE A 524 -10.51 8.18 21.66
N SER A 525 -11.28 8.86 22.52
CA SER A 525 -12.15 8.24 23.52
C SER A 525 -13.64 8.50 23.26
N ASN A 526 -14.49 7.75 23.97
CA ASN A 526 -15.94 7.90 23.93
C ASN A 526 -16.48 8.96 24.92
N MET A 527 -15.61 9.74 25.55
CA MET A 527 -15.95 10.75 26.54
C MET A 527 -15.78 12.16 25.96
N ILE A 528 -16.53 13.13 26.50
CA ILE A 528 -16.20 14.54 26.31
C ILE A 528 -14.88 14.80 27.04
N THR A 529 -13.95 15.45 26.37
CA THR A 529 -12.62 15.79 26.91
C THR A 529 -12.31 17.25 26.66
N TYR A 530 -11.41 17.81 27.46
CA TYR A 530 -10.98 19.20 27.34
C TYR A 530 -9.47 19.20 27.14
N LEU A 531 -9.02 19.89 26.10
CA LEU A 531 -7.60 20.10 25.82
C LEU A 531 -7.21 21.47 26.35
N ASP A 532 -6.15 21.53 27.14
CA ASP A 532 -5.52 22.80 27.50
C ASP A 532 -4.74 23.34 26.29
N LEU A 533 -5.14 24.50 25.77
CA LEU A 533 -4.53 25.16 24.63
C LEU A 533 -3.11 25.63 24.92
N THR A 534 -2.72 25.80 26.19
CA THR A 534 -1.33 26.12 26.57
C THR A 534 -0.37 24.96 26.26
N SER A 535 -0.88 23.74 26.11
CA SER A 535 -0.09 22.60 25.62
C SER A 535 0.23 22.67 24.13
N LEU A 536 -0.39 23.61 23.41
CA LEU A 536 -0.14 23.89 22.01
C LEU A 536 0.65 25.19 21.92
N ASN A 537 1.76 25.18 21.18
CA ASN A 537 2.57 26.37 20.93
C ASN A 537 1.89 27.27 19.88
N LEU A 538 0.67 27.74 20.16
CA LEU A 538 -0.07 28.67 19.31
C LEU A 538 0.55 30.06 19.43
N ILE A 539 1.04 30.58 18.31
CA ILE A 539 1.63 31.92 18.22
C ILE A 539 0.52 32.95 18.50
N ASN A 540 0.75 33.83 19.46
CA ASN A 540 -0.24 34.81 19.94
C ASN A 540 -0.53 35.95 18.94
N THR A 541 0.41 36.25 18.03
CA THR A 541 0.23 37.24 16.96
C THR A 541 -0.58 36.70 15.78
N GLU A 542 -0.91 35.41 15.78
CA GLU A 542 -1.64 34.74 14.69
C GLU A 542 -3.10 34.48 15.06
N ASN A 543 -3.97 34.42 14.04
CA ASN A 543 -5.35 33.99 14.21
C ASN A 543 -5.47 32.49 13.91
N TRP A 544 -6.05 31.73 14.83
CA TRP A 544 -6.19 30.27 14.70
C TRP A 544 -7.64 29.86 14.42
N PHE A 545 -7.84 28.89 13.55
CA PHE A 545 -9.16 28.43 13.08
C PHE A 545 -9.26 26.90 13.07
N ASP A 546 -10.43 26.36 13.37
CA ASP A 546 -10.78 24.95 13.09
C ASP A 546 -11.29 24.81 11.66
N ILE A 547 -10.42 24.34 10.75
CA ILE A 547 -10.78 24.17 9.33
C ILE A 547 -11.67 22.95 9.04
N LEU A 548 -11.99 22.12 10.04
CA LEU A 548 -12.98 21.05 9.90
C LEU A 548 -14.39 21.51 10.29
N SER A 549 -14.51 22.63 11.00
CA SER A 549 -15.81 23.20 11.36
C SER A 549 -16.44 23.94 10.18
N LYS A 550 -17.78 23.96 10.14
CA LYS A 550 -18.50 24.76 9.13
C LYS A 550 -18.17 26.25 9.34
N GLY A 551 -17.54 26.87 8.34
CA GLY A 551 -17.21 28.30 8.38
C GLY A 551 -15.85 28.64 9.00
N ASN A 552 -14.99 27.65 9.26
CA ASN A 552 -13.65 27.85 9.86
C ASN A 552 -13.71 28.64 11.17
N THR A 553 -14.41 28.11 12.17
CA THR A 553 -14.61 28.73 13.49
C THR A 553 -13.28 29.16 14.09
N LYS A 554 -13.20 30.41 14.53
CA LYS A 554 -12.02 30.96 15.20
C LYS A 554 -11.84 30.29 16.57
N ILE A 555 -10.61 29.91 16.90
CA ILE A 555 -10.25 29.39 18.22
C ILE A 555 -10.03 30.58 19.14
N GLU A 556 -10.96 30.80 20.07
CA GLU A 556 -10.83 31.82 21.11
C GLU A 556 -10.09 31.27 22.33
N SER A 557 -9.04 31.98 22.76
CA SER A 557 -8.25 31.62 23.94
C SER A 557 -8.93 31.96 25.27
N LYS A 558 -10.15 32.55 25.26
CA LYS A 558 -10.77 33.19 26.43
C LYS A 558 -10.92 32.31 27.69
N ASN A 559 -10.77 30.99 27.60
CA ASN A 559 -10.74 30.06 28.76
C ASN A 559 -9.60 29.02 28.71
N ASN A 560 -8.62 29.16 27.80
CA ASN A 560 -7.50 28.23 27.56
C ASN A 560 -7.86 26.74 27.40
N LYS A 561 -9.14 26.36 27.31
CA LYS A 561 -9.58 24.97 27.18
C LYS A 561 -10.49 24.80 25.99
N LEU A 562 -10.15 23.86 25.12
CA LEU A 562 -10.95 23.48 23.96
C LEU A 562 -11.71 22.18 24.23
N LYS A 563 -13.03 22.21 24.08
CA LYS A 563 -13.90 21.05 24.27
C LYS A 563 -13.86 20.14 23.03
N PHE A 564 -13.62 18.86 23.25
CA PHE A 564 -13.73 17.81 22.23
C PHE A 564 -14.87 16.84 22.58
N LEU A 565 -15.77 16.65 21.63
CA LEU A 565 -16.78 15.59 21.68
C LEU A 565 -16.14 14.21 21.49
N PRO A 566 -16.84 13.12 21.85
CA PRO A 566 -16.38 11.76 21.60
C PRO A 566 -15.94 11.56 20.15
N TYR A 567 -14.68 11.14 19.97
CA TYR A 567 -14.05 10.90 18.68
C TYR A 567 -13.98 12.11 17.72
N GLN A 568 -14.15 13.33 18.22
CA GLN A 568 -13.99 14.54 17.41
C GLN A 568 -12.52 14.76 17.03
N THR A 569 -12.30 15.20 15.79
CA THR A 569 -11.02 15.74 15.33
C THR A 569 -11.20 17.21 15.01
N ILE A 570 -10.19 18.02 15.35
CA ILE A 570 -10.11 19.45 15.07
C ILE A 570 -8.75 19.68 14.41
N TRP A 571 -8.72 20.42 13.30
CA TRP A 571 -7.48 20.87 12.65
C TRP A 571 -7.33 22.36 12.87
N ILE A 572 -6.50 22.73 13.84
CA ILE A 572 -6.27 24.13 14.24
C ILE A 572 -5.15 24.70 13.38
N THR A 573 -5.41 25.74 12.59
CA THR A 573 -4.41 26.33 11.69
C THR A 573 -4.46 27.84 11.66
N ASN A 574 -3.32 28.46 11.34
CA ASN A 574 -3.17 29.90 11.14
C ASN A 574 -3.52 30.35 9.70
N TYR A 575 -3.95 29.44 8.82
CA TYR A 575 -4.29 29.73 7.42
C TYR A 575 -5.65 29.14 7.05
N LYS A 576 -6.45 29.83 6.23
CA LYS A 576 -7.80 29.37 5.85
C LYS A 576 -7.85 28.53 4.58
#